data_AF-E2S8C3-F1
#
_entry.id   AF-E2S8C3-F1
#
_cell.length_a   1.000
_cell.length_b   1.000
_cell.length_c   1.000
_cell.angle_alpha   90.00
_cell.angle_beta   90.00
_cell.angle_gamma   90.00
#
_symmetry.space_group_name_H-M   'P 1'
#
loop_
_entity.id
_entity.type
_entity.pdbx_description
1 polymer ?
#
loop_
_entity_poly.entity_id
_entity_poly.type
_entity_poly.pdbx_seq_one_letter_code
_entity_poly.pdbx_strand_id
1 'polypeptide(L)'
;MSTPAPTSLSEAGVRRWFRIVAVAEAVSWAGLLVAMFFKWIVQADPEAGIEGGVPIMGPIHGAVFVAFVAMCFIAWRTFGWSLKTLAVALVSAVPPFTTVVFEVQAGRRGLLGETAPATPGR
;
A
#
# COMPACT_ATOMS: atom_id res chain seq x y z
N MET A 1 -38.88 -10.00 6.15
CA MET A 1 -37.47 -10.25 6.51
C MET A 1 -36.64 -9.92 5.27
N SER A 2 -35.95 -8.78 5.27
CA SER A 2 -35.18 -8.32 4.11
C SER A 2 -33.82 -9.01 4.08
N THR A 3 -33.56 -9.80 3.05
CA THR A 3 -32.25 -10.39 2.75
C THR A 3 -31.29 -9.26 2.33
N PRO A 4 -30.15 -9.01 3.02
CA PRO A 4 -29.19 -8.05 2.51
C PRO A 4 -28.55 -8.55 1.19
N ALA A 5 -28.46 -7.66 0.21
CA ALA A 5 -27.85 -7.86 -1.10
C ALA A 5 -26.31 -8.02 -0.99
N PRO A 6 -25.61 -8.63 -1.97
CA PRO A 6 -24.24 -9.11 -1.82
C PRO A 6 -23.19 -7.99 -1.72
N THR A 7 -22.38 -8.03 -0.66
CA THR A 7 -21.23 -7.15 -0.36
C THR A 7 -20.02 -7.36 -1.28
N SER A 8 -20.09 -8.30 -2.22
CA SER A 8 -18.91 -8.87 -2.91
C SER A 8 -18.24 -7.94 -3.93
N LEU A 9 -18.97 -7.05 -4.59
CA LEU A 9 -18.42 -6.15 -5.61
C LEU A 9 -17.61 -5.00 -4.99
N SER A 10 -18.05 -4.46 -3.86
CA SER A 10 -17.32 -3.40 -3.15
C SER A 10 -16.07 -3.98 -2.46
N GLU A 11 -16.16 -5.16 -1.87
CA GLU A 11 -15.02 -5.87 -1.27
C GLU A 11 -13.93 -6.18 -2.30
N ALA A 12 -14.31 -6.68 -3.49
CA ALA A 12 -13.38 -6.92 -4.58
C ALA A 12 -12.69 -5.62 -5.04
N GLY A 13 -13.44 -4.51 -5.10
CA GLY A 13 -12.91 -3.18 -5.39
C GLY A 13 -11.90 -2.71 -4.34
N VAL A 14 -12.25 -2.79 -3.05
CA VAL A 14 -11.37 -2.41 -1.94
C VAL A 14 -10.09 -3.26 -1.93
N ARG A 15 -10.20 -4.57 -2.16
CA ARG A 15 -9.04 -5.46 -2.30
C ARG A 15 -8.13 -5.00 -3.43
N ARG A 16 -8.69 -4.77 -4.63
CA ARG A 16 -7.91 -4.36 -5.81
C ARG A 16 -7.14 -3.06 -5.54
N TRP A 17 -7.83 -2.05 -5.00
CA TRP A 17 -7.20 -0.77 -4.69
C TRP A 17 -6.16 -0.88 -3.58
N PHE A 18 -6.42 -1.68 -2.54
CA PHE A 18 -5.44 -1.92 -1.48
C PHE A 18 -4.14 -2.49 -2.05
N ARG A 19 -4.22 -3.48 -2.94
CA ARG A 19 -3.05 -4.07 -3.61
C ARG A 19 -2.30 -3.07 -4.47
N ILE A 20 -3.02 -2.29 -5.29
CA ILE A 20 -2.42 -1.26 -6.15
C ILE A 20 -1.66 -0.24 -5.30
N VAL A 21 -2.27 0.26 -4.23
CA VAL A 21 -1.66 1.28 -3.37
C VAL A 21 -0.48 0.71 -2.58
N ALA A 22 -0.55 -0.54 -2.10
CA ALA A 22 0.58 -1.20 -1.44
C ALA A 22 1.80 -1.33 -2.38
N VAL A 23 1.58 -1.73 -3.63
CA VAL A 23 2.65 -1.82 -4.63
C VAL A 23 3.18 -0.44 -5.01
N ALA A 24 2.29 0.55 -5.20
CA ALA A 24 2.70 1.92 -5.50
C ALA A 24 3.56 2.51 -4.38
N GLU A 25 3.23 2.22 -3.12
CA GLU A 25 3.99 2.66 -1.95
C GLU A 25 5.41 2.08 -1.99
N ALA A 26 5.54 0.77 -2.22
CA ALA A 26 6.85 0.12 -2.34
C ALA A 26 7.69 0.65 -3.51
N VAL A 27 7.06 0.94 -4.66
CA VAL A 27 7.75 1.55 -5.81
C VAL A 27 8.18 2.99 -5.50
N SER A 28 7.34 3.76 -4.81
CA SER A 28 7.68 5.14 -4.40
C SER A 28 8.84 5.16 -3.39
N TRP A 29 8.91 4.18 -2.48
CA TRP A 29 10.08 3.96 -1.60
C TRP A 29 11.35 3.69 -2.41
N ALA A 30 11.29 2.81 -3.42
CA ALA A 30 12.43 2.53 -4.28
C ALA A 30 12.93 3.80 -4.98
N GLY A 31 12.02 4.58 -5.57
CA GLY A 31 12.38 5.85 -6.21
C GLY A 31 12.96 6.88 -5.22
N LEU A 32 12.44 6.94 -3.99
CA LEU A 32 12.97 7.82 -2.94
C LEU A 32 14.39 7.40 -2.52
N LEU A 33 14.63 6.10 -2.33
CA LEU A 33 15.96 5.57 -2.01
C LEU A 33 16.95 5.80 -3.15
N VAL A 34 16.53 5.63 -4.41
CA VAL A 34 17.34 5.96 -5.58
C VAL A 34 17.69 7.45 -5.58
N ALA A 35 16.72 8.33 -5.37
CA ALA A 35 16.96 9.77 -5.30
C ALA A 35 17.91 10.15 -4.15
N MET A 36 17.76 9.53 -2.99
CA MET A 36 18.66 9.70 -1.84
C MET A 36 20.08 9.18 -2.15
N PHE A 37 20.20 8.04 -2.82
CA PHE A 37 21.50 7.48 -3.23
C PHE A 37 22.25 8.46 -4.15
N PHE A 38 21.59 8.99 -5.18
CA PHE A 38 22.20 9.98 -6.06
C PHE A 38 22.61 11.25 -5.32
N LYS A 39 21.77 11.73 -4.38
CA LYS A 39 22.05 12.91 -3.56
C LYS A 39 23.27 12.72 -2.65
N TRP A 40 23.39 11.58 -1.98
CA TRP A 40 24.38 11.40 -0.91
C TRP A 40 25.65 10.67 -1.33
N ILE A 41 25.59 9.81 -2.35
CA ILE A 41 26.74 8.96 -2.76
C ILE A 41 27.34 9.42 -4.08
N VAL A 42 26.52 9.87 -5.03
CA VAL A 42 27.00 10.24 -6.37
C VAL A 42 27.34 11.74 -6.45
N GLN A 43 26.54 12.60 -5.83
CA GLN A 43 26.83 14.04 -5.74
C GLN A 43 27.67 14.33 -4.48
N ALA A 44 28.98 14.49 -4.68
CA ALA A 44 29.93 14.77 -3.60
C ALA A 44 30.00 16.26 -3.19
N ASP A 45 29.28 17.15 -3.87
CA ASP A 45 29.26 18.60 -3.56
C ASP A 45 27.95 19.00 -2.84
N PRO A 46 27.98 19.21 -1.51
CA PRO A 46 26.80 19.62 -0.72
C PRO A 46 26.28 21.03 -1.05
N GLU A 47 27.09 21.85 -1.74
CA GLU A 47 26.81 23.27 -2.02
C GLU A 47 26.24 23.52 -3.43
N ALA A 48 26.13 22.49 -4.28
CA ALA A 48 25.68 22.68 -5.66
C ALA A 48 24.19 23.05 -5.80
N GLY A 49 23.40 23.06 -4.72
CA GLY A 49 21.99 23.50 -4.72
C GLY A 49 21.03 22.65 -5.56
N ILE A 50 21.52 21.62 -6.25
CA ILE A 50 20.69 20.66 -6.97
C ILE A 50 20.17 19.65 -5.94
N GLU A 51 18.98 19.89 -5.40
CA GLU A 51 18.31 18.96 -4.47
C GLU A 51 18.02 17.57 -5.09
N GLY A 52 18.31 17.39 -6.38
CA GLY A 52 18.26 16.11 -7.09
C GLY A 52 16.82 15.63 -7.33
N GLY A 53 16.62 14.31 -7.42
CA GLY A 53 15.29 13.71 -7.55
C GLY A 53 14.44 13.75 -6.26
N VAL A 54 15.01 14.14 -5.12
CA VAL A 54 14.38 14.07 -3.79
C VAL A 54 13.17 15.03 -3.63
N PRO A 55 13.19 16.28 -4.12
CA PRO A 55 12.03 17.19 -4.04
C PRO A 55 10.85 16.75 -4.87
N ILE A 56 11.06 15.83 -5.82
CA ILE A 56 9.99 15.25 -6.64
C ILE A 56 9.53 13.93 -6.00
N MET A 57 10.48 13.03 -5.70
CA MET A 57 10.16 11.72 -5.14
C MET A 57 9.62 11.79 -3.71
N GLY A 58 10.05 12.75 -2.90
CA GLY A 58 9.59 12.96 -1.52
C GLY A 58 8.08 13.22 -1.46
N PRO A 59 7.56 14.27 -2.13
CA PRO A 59 6.13 14.53 -2.20
C PRO A 59 5.32 13.39 -2.83
N ILE A 60 5.83 12.74 -3.89
CA ILE A 60 5.18 11.57 -4.50
C ILE A 60 5.03 10.45 -3.48
N HIS A 61 6.12 10.09 -2.79
CA HIS A 61 6.10 9.06 -1.76
C HIS A 61 5.15 9.43 -0.61
N GLY A 62 5.21 10.67 -0.12
CA GLY A 62 4.33 11.16 0.94
C GLY A 62 2.84 11.05 0.57
N ALA A 63 2.47 11.41 -0.66
CA ALA A 63 1.09 11.28 -1.14
C ALA A 63 0.64 9.81 -1.20
N VAL A 64 1.51 8.91 -1.68
CA VAL A 64 1.23 7.48 -1.76
C VAL A 64 1.14 6.85 -0.36
N PHE A 65 2.00 7.28 0.58
CA PHE A 65 1.95 6.87 1.98
C PHE A 65 0.61 7.22 2.64
N VAL A 66 0.13 8.46 2.46
CA VAL A 66 -1.19 8.88 2.97
C VAL A 66 -2.32 8.07 2.34
N ALA A 67 -2.25 7.80 1.03
CA ALA A 67 -3.22 6.94 0.36
C ALA A 67 -3.22 5.51 0.93
N PHE A 68 -2.05 4.95 1.24
CA PHE A 68 -1.94 3.62 1.87
C PHE A 68 -2.54 3.60 3.28
N VAL A 69 -2.25 4.62 4.10
CA VAL A 69 -2.85 4.79 5.43
C VAL A 69 -4.37 4.85 5.34
N ALA A 70 -4.92 5.65 4.42
CA ALA A 70 -6.36 5.73 4.19
C ALA A 70 -6.94 4.37 3.79
N MET A 71 -6.28 3.65 2.88
CA MET A 71 -6.69 2.31 2.47
C MET A 71 -6.64 1.28 3.60
N CYS A 72 -5.71 1.40 4.57
CA CYS A 72 -5.70 0.55 5.76
C CYS A 72 -6.97 0.72 6.60
N PHE A 73 -7.44 1.96 6.79
CA PHE A 73 -8.69 2.21 7.53
C PHE A 73 -9.93 1.75 6.77
N ILE A 74 -9.96 1.93 5.44
CA ILE A 74 -11.03 1.40 4.59
C ILE A 74 -11.07 -0.13 4.69
N ALA A 75 -9.93 -0.79 4.49
CA ALA A 75 -9.81 -2.24 4.59
C ALA A 75 -10.17 -2.77 5.99
N TRP A 76 -9.79 -2.07 7.06
CA TRP A 76 -10.19 -2.41 8.43
C TRP A 76 -11.71 -2.46 8.60
N ARG A 77 -12.41 -1.45 8.08
CA ARG A 77 -13.88 -1.37 8.13
C ARG A 77 -14.54 -2.38 7.20
N THR A 78 -14.01 -2.56 5.98
CA THR A 78 -14.58 -3.44 4.95
C THR A 78 -14.41 -4.92 5.29
N PHE A 79 -13.23 -5.35 5.74
CA PHE A 79 -12.93 -6.75 6.01
C PHE A 79 -13.02 -7.13 7.50
N GLY A 80 -13.47 -6.21 8.35
CA GLY A 80 -13.68 -6.47 9.77
C GLY A 80 -12.40 -6.82 10.53
N TRP A 81 -11.28 -6.18 10.20
CA TRP A 81 -10.00 -6.52 10.85
C TRP A 81 -10.00 -6.22 12.36
N SER A 82 -9.16 -6.95 13.10
CA SER A 82 -8.83 -6.55 14.47
C SER A 82 -7.95 -5.29 14.47
N LEU A 83 -7.96 -4.53 15.58
CA LEU A 83 -7.05 -3.39 15.77
C LEU A 83 -5.57 -3.79 15.65
N LYS A 84 -5.22 -5.03 16.02
CA LYS A 84 -3.86 -5.56 15.85
C LYS A 84 -3.47 -5.63 14.38
N THR A 85 -4.37 -6.09 13.52
CA THR A 85 -4.12 -6.17 12.07
C THR A 85 -3.97 -4.78 11.46
N LEU A 86 -4.82 -3.81 11.87
CA LEU A 86 -4.69 -2.42 11.44
C LEU A 86 -3.33 -1.84 11.87
N ALA A 87 -2.92 -2.04 13.12
CA ALA A 87 -1.63 -1.57 13.62
C ALA A 87 -0.47 -2.17 12.82
N VAL A 88 -0.50 -3.48 12.54
CA VAL A 88 0.52 -4.14 11.69
C VAL A 88 0.52 -3.58 10.26
N ALA A 89 -0.66 -3.31 9.68
CA ALA A 89 -0.77 -2.70 8.36
C ALA A 89 -0.12 -1.31 8.33
N LEU A 90 -0.44 -0.45 9.29
CA LEU A 90 0.12 0.90 9.38
C LEU A 90 1.64 0.89 9.60
N VAL A 91 2.12 0.01 10.50
CA VAL A 91 3.56 -0.15 10.74
C VAL A 91 4.28 -0.62 9.48
N SER A 92 3.63 -1.41 8.61
CA SER A 92 4.23 -1.87 7.36
C SER A 92 4.55 -0.76 6.35
N ALA A 93 4.03 0.46 6.54
CA ALA A 93 4.37 1.62 5.70
C ALA A 93 5.63 2.36 6.13
N VAL A 94 6.19 2.03 7.32
CA VAL A 94 7.39 2.72 7.84
C VAL A 94 8.68 2.11 7.29
N PRO A 95 8.87 0.77 7.29
CA PRO A 95 10.00 0.17 6.61
C PRO A 95 9.75 0.11 5.09
N PRO A 96 10.81 0.24 4.28
CA PRO A 96 10.70 0.11 2.83
C PRO A 96 10.23 -1.31 2.45
N PHE A 97 9.37 -1.40 1.43
CA PHE A 97 8.87 -2.65 0.83
C PHE A 97 7.96 -3.51 1.72
N THR A 98 7.78 -3.19 3.00
CA THR A 98 6.99 -4.04 3.90
C THR A 98 5.48 -3.96 3.66
N THR A 99 5.00 -2.94 2.95
CA THR A 99 3.60 -2.83 2.49
C THR A 99 3.21 -3.97 1.56
N VAL A 100 4.10 -4.37 0.64
CA VAL A 100 3.89 -5.53 -0.25
C VAL A 100 3.97 -6.84 0.53
N VAL A 101 4.91 -6.96 1.47
CA VAL A 101 5.00 -8.15 2.34
C VAL A 101 3.71 -8.32 3.15
N PHE A 102 3.20 -7.22 3.72
CA PHE A 102 1.93 -7.21 4.42
C PHE A 102 0.77 -7.59 3.50
N GLU A 103 0.69 -7.00 2.30
CA GLU A 103 -0.35 -7.32 1.31
C GLU A 103 -0.38 -8.81 0.97
N VAL A 104 0.77 -9.40 0.64
CA VAL A 104 0.88 -10.83 0.31
C VAL A 104 0.48 -11.68 1.51
N GLN A 105 0.96 -11.34 2.70
CA GLN A 105 0.61 -12.06 3.93
C GLN A 105 -0.89 -11.94 4.23
N ALA A 106 -1.49 -10.77 4.05
CA ALA A 106 -2.90 -10.51 4.27
C ALA A 106 -3.76 -11.30 3.28
N GLY A 107 -3.36 -11.36 2.00
CA GLY A 107 -3.99 -12.23 1.01
C GLY A 107 -3.93 -13.70 1.39
N ARG A 108 -2.76 -14.19 1.83
CA ARG A 108 -2.58 -15.60 2.25
C ARG A 108 -3.36 -15.97 3.50
N ARG A 109 -3.64 -15.01 4.39
CA ARG A 109 -4.43 -15.19 5.61
C ARG A 109 -5.93 -14.96 5.41
N GLY A 110 -6.39 -14.72 4.18
CA GLY A 110 -7.79 -14.42 3.88
C GLY A 110 -8.26 -13.06 4.40
N LEU A 111 -7.33 -12.19 4.83
CA LEU A 111 -7.68 -10.90 5.43
C LEU A 111 -8.23 -9.91 4.40
N LEU A 112 -7.98 -10.10 3.11
CA LEU A 112 -8.52 -9.21 2.08
C LEU A 112 -9.89 -9.66 1.54
N GLY A 113 -10.58 -10.56 2.25
CA GLY A 113 -11.82 -11.22 1.83
C GLY A 113 -11.58 -12.40 0.88
N GLU A 114 -12.62 -13.19 0.63
CA GLU A 114 -12.55 -14.35 -0.30
C GLU A 114 -12.61 -13.87 -1.76
N THR A 115 -11.85 -14.51 -2.65
CA THR A 115 -12.09 -14.32 -4.09
C THR A 115 -13.22 -15.28 -4.42
N ALA A 116 -14.43 -14.78 -4.74
CA ALA A 116 -15.50 -15.67 -5.17
C ALA A 116 -14.92 -16.61 -6.26
N PRO A 117 -14.96 -17.94 -6.09
CA PRO A 117 -14.40 -18.83 -7.09
C PRO A 117 -15.09 -18.50 -8.41
N ALA A 118 -14.30 -18.27 -9.45
CA ALA A 118 -14.83 -18.21 -10.80
C ALA A 118 -15.56 -19.55 -11.02
N THR A 119 -16.89 -19.51 -11.09
CA THR A 119 -17.69 -20.67 -11.49
C THR A 119 -17.06 -21.21 -12.76
N PRO A 120 -16.46 -22.42 -12.78
CA PRO A 120 -16.07 -23.04 -14.03
C PRO A 120 -17.37 -23.21 -14.80
N GLY A 121 -17.53 -22.42 -15.86
CA GLY A 121 -18.68 -22.50 -16.73
C GLY A 121 -18.74 -23.91 -17.31
N ARG A 122 -19.84 -24.59 -16.96
CA ARG A 122 -20.47 -25.80 -17.54
C ARG A 122 -19.76 -26.46 -18.72
#